data_AF-A0A8C7W8J7-F1
#
_entry.id   AF-A0A8C7W8J7-F1
#
_cell.length_a   1.000
_cell.length_b   1.000
_cell.length_c   1.000
_cell.angle_alpha   90.00
_cell.angle_beta   90.00
_cell.angle_gamma   90.00
#
_symmetry.space_group_name_H-M   'P 1'
#
loop_
_entity.id
_entity.type
_entity.pdbx_description
1 polymer ?
#
loop_
_entity_poly.entity_id
_entity_poly.type
_entity_poly.pdbx_seq_one_letter_code
_entity_poly.pdbx_strand_id
1 'polypeptide(L)'
;MELWHELLGTSAPSNVCILALTVFVAVYYLMHTFRKHQDFSNIPPGPKPWPIVGNFGGFLVPNFIWRRFGGWGGKDVPKSKTRALISPQVIITEQAKVYGNIYSMWVGSQLVVVLNGYEVVRDALSNRADVFSDRPEIPTVTIMTKRKGIVFAPYGPVWRRQRKFCHTTLRNFGLGKLSLEPCILEGLAVVKSELLRLSEEDTEGSGVDLTPLITNSVSNVISYIALGQRFHHTDREFGALLDLMARGLEIIANSAAVLINVFPLLYYLPFGVFREVRQVERDITAFLKQIITRHRETLDPANPRDLIDMYLVEMLAQEAAGETDSSFSEDYLFYIIGDLFIAGTDTTTNTVLWMMLYMVVYPDIQERVQAEIDAVVGPDRVPSLTDKGSLPFTEATIMEVQRMTVVVPLAIPHMASETTEFRGYTIPKGTVIIPNLWSVHRDPTVWEEPDDFNPSRFLDDQGNLLRKECFIPFGIGRRVCMGEQLAKMELFLMFTSLLQAFSFRLPEGLAPPPMHGRFGLTLAPCSYTVIVRPRR
;
A
#
# COMPACT_ATOMS: atom_id res chain seq x y z
N MET A 1 -52.42 -3.00 5.26
CA MET A 1 -51.71 -4.13 4.62
C MET A 1 -52.54 -4.81 3.53
N GLU A 2 -53.86 -4.66 3.50
CA GLU A 2 -54.72 -5.29 2.46
C GLU A 2 -54.81 -4.51 1.13
N LEU A 3 -54.59 -3.19 1.11
CA LEU A 3 -54.59 -2.37 -0.13
C LEU A 3 -53.37 -2.58 -1.05
N TRP A 4 -52.29 -3.21 -0.56
CA TRP A 4 -51.10 -3.51 -1.38
C TRP A 4 -51.22 -4.85 -2.12
N HIS A 5 -52.14 -5.73 -1.70
CA HIS A 5 -52.34 -7.03 -2.34
C HIS A 5 -53.27 -6.97 -3.56
N GLU A 6 -54.15 -5.96 -3.68
CA GLU A 6 -55.02 -5.79 -4.84
C GLU A 6 -54.37 -5.07 -6.03
N LEU A 7 -53.31 -4.29 -5.81
CA LEU A 7 -52.55 -3.63 -6.89
C LEU A 7 -51.50 -4.54 -7.55
N LEU A 8 -51.16 -5.67 -6.92
CA LEU A 8 -50.22 -6.65 -7.44
C LEU A 8 -50.96 -7.86 -8.05
N GLY A 9 -51.85 -7.55 -8.99
CA GLY A 9 -52.48 -8.53 -9.86
C GLY A 9 -51.43 -9.33 -10.64
N THR A 10 -51.21 -10.56 -10.18
CA THR A 10 -50.77 -11.75 -10.90
C THR A 10 -50.41 -11.57 -12.38
N SER A 11 -49.17 -11.16 -12.64
CA SER A 11 -48.40 -11.66 -13.78
C SER A 11 -46.93 -11.53 -13.43
N ALA A 12 -46.21 -12.65 -13.34
CA ALA A 12 -44.76 -12.60 -13.37
C ALA A 12 -44.39 -11.83 -14.65
N PRO A 13 -43.51 -10.80 -14.58
CA PRO A 13 -43.16 -10.03 -15.76
C PRO A 13 -42.68 -11.00 -16.82
N SER A 14 -43.30 -10.98 -18.00
CA SER A 14 -42.89 -11.83 -19.11
C SER A 14 -41.39 -11.66 -19.34
N ASN A 15 -40.69 -12.69 -19.82
CA ASN A 15 -39.26 -12.59 -20.16
C ASN A 15 -38.98 -11.39 -21.08
N VAL A 16 -39.98 -10.94 -21.85
CA VAL A 16 -39.94 -9.74 -22.69
C VAL A 16 -39.96 -8.45 -21.86
N CYS A 17 -40.75 -8.36 -20.79
CA CYS A 17 -40.75 -7.20 -19.88
C CYS A 17 -39.42 -7.10 -19.10
N ILE A 18 -38.86 -8.23 -18.66
CA ILE A 18 -37.55 -8.26 -17.99
C ILE A 18 -36.44 -7.85 -18.97
N LEU A 19 -36.47 -8.37 -20.21
CA LEU A 19 -35.52 -8.00 -21.26
C LEU A 19 -35.65 -6.51 -21.65
N ALA A 20 -36.87 -5.99 -21.78
CA ALA A 20 -37.11 -4.59 -22.10
C ALA A 20 -36.64 -3.66 -20.96
N LEU A 21 -36.90 -4.03 -19.69
CA LEU A 21 -36.45 -3.26 -18.53
C LEU A 21 -34.92 -3.30 -18.42
N THR A 22 -34.28 -4.44 -18.62
CA THR A 22 -32.81 -4.56 -18.59
C THR A 22 -32.15 -3.79 -19.73
N VAL A 23 -32.70 -3.84 -20.95
CA VAL A 23 -32.22 -3.03 -22.08
C VAL A 23 -32.45 -1.54 -21.82
N PHE A 24 -33.61 -1.14 -21.30
CA PHE A 24 -33.88 0.27 -20.96
C PHE A 24 -32.94 0.79 -19.88
N VAL A 25 -32.71 0.03 -18.81
CA VAL A 25 -31.76 0.37 -17.74
C VAL A 25 -30.34 0.43 -18.30
N ALA A 26 -29.95 -0.51 -19.17
CA ALA A 26 -28.63 -0.49 -19.81
C ALA A 26 -28.45 0.71 -20.73
N VAL A 27 -29.45 1.06 -21.54
CA VAL A 27 -29.43 2.23 -22.43
C VAL A 27 -29.47 3.53 -21.63
N TYR A 28 -30.30 3.62 -20.60
CA TYR A 28 -30.33 4.77 -19.68
C TYR A 28 -28.98 4.95 -18.98
N TYR A 29 -28.40 3.86 -18.47
CA TYR A 29 -27.08 3.89 -17.84
C TYR A 29 -25.99 4.29 -18.84
N LEU A 30 -26.04 3.77 -20.08
CA LEU A 30 -25.14 4.17 -21.17
C LEU A 30 -25.27 5.67 -21.47
N MET A 31 -26.49 6.18 -21.63
CA MET A 31 -26.75 7.60 -21.91
C MET A 31 -26.35 8.49 -20.74
N HIS A 32 -26.63 8.10 -19.51
CA HIS A 32 -26.23 8.81 -18.31
C HIS A 32 -24.71 8.87 -18.16
N THR A 33 -24.03 7.74 -18.40
CA THR A 33 -22.56 7.68 -18.38
C THR A 33 -21.96 8.54 -19.48
N PHE A 34 -22.52 8.48 -20.69
CA PHE A 34 -22.07 9.26 -21.85
C PHE A 34 -22.27 10.77 -21.64
N ARG A 35 -23.41 11.19 -21.08
CA ARG A 35 -23.66 12.60 -20.68
C ARG A 35 -22.66 13.07 -19.64
N LYS A 36 -22.39 12.27 -18.61
CA LYS A 36 -21.39 12.61 -17.59
C LYS A 36 -20.00 12.79 -18.21
N HIS A 37 -19.65 12.07 -19.28
CA HIS A 37 -18.37 12.26 -19.99
C HIS A 37 -18.33 13.53 -20.84
N GLN A 38 -19.47 14.12 -21.23
CA GLN A 38 -19.56 15.30 -22.10
C GLN A 38 -19.50 16.64 -21.36
N ASP A 39 -19.79 16.68 -20.04
CA ASP A 39 -19.83 17.93 -19.25
C ASP A 39 -18.43 18.50 -18.90
N PHE A 40 -17.36 17.87 -19.38
CA PHE A 40 -15.99 18.22 -19.03
C PHE A 40 -15.32 19.03 -20.15
N SER A 41 -15.23 20.35 -19.97
CA SER A 41 -14.40 21.21 -20.83
C SER A 41 -12.96 21.27 -20.29
N ASN A 42 -11.98 21.20 -21.20
CA ASN A 42 -10.54 21.34 -20.94
C ASN A 42 -9.92 20.41 -19.85
N ILE A 43 -10.38 19.17 -19.73
CA ILE A 43 -9.72 18.16 -18.88
C ILE A 43 -8.40 17.66 -19.49
N PRO A 44 -7.48 17.08 -18.69
CA PRO A 44 -6.25 16.50 -19.21
C PRO A 44 -6.50 15.47 -20.32
N PRO A 45 -5.63 15.38 -21.35
CA PRO A 45 -5.77 14.41 -22.43
C PRO A 45 -5.64 12.98 -21.90
N GLY A 46 -6.10 11.98 -22.65
CA GLY A 46 -6.03 10.60 -22.17
C GLY A 46 -6.52 9.57 -23.19
N PRO A 47 -6.29 8.27 -22.91
CA PRO A 47 -6.79 7.19 -23.74
C PRO A 47 -8.32 7.20 -23.81
N LYS A 48 -8.87 6.94 -25.01
CA LYS A 48 -10.32 6.91 -25.21
C LYS A 48 -10.97 5.79 -24.37
N PRO A 49 -11.99 6.09 -23.55
CA PRO A 49 -12.64 5.09 -22.71
C PRO A 49 -13.59 4.19 -23.52
N TRP A 50 -13.74 2.94 -23.08
CA TRP A 50 -14.83 2.08 -23.54
C TRP A 50 -16.15 2.50 -22.89
N PRO A 51 -17.30 2.27 -23.56
CA PRO A 51 -18.60 2.50 -22.95
C PRO A 51 -18.73 1.72 -21.63
N ILE A 52 -19.31 2.35 -20.61
CA ILE A 52 -19.63 1.78 -19.28
C ILE A 52 -18.41 1.50 -18.40
N VAL A 53 -17.35 0.88 -18.91
CA VAL A 53 -16.24 0.31 -18.12
C VAL A 53 -14.98 1.18 -18.14
N GLY A 54 -14.99 2.27 -18.94
CA GLY A 54 -13.88 3.20 -19.03
C GLY A 54 -12.65 2.57 -19.70
N ASN A 55 -11.45 2.91 -19.20
CA ASN A 55 -10.19 2.40 -19.73
C ASN A 55 -9.83 0.99 -19.21
N PHE A 56 -10.68 0.39 -18.36
CA PHE A 56 -10.50 -0.98 -17.85
C PHE A 56 -11.15 -2.06 -18.72
N GLY A 57 -11.72 -1.70 -19.88
CA GLY A 57 -12.36 -2.65 -20.80
C GLY A 57 -11.46 -3.83 -21.18
N GLY A 58 -10.14 -3.64 -21.21
CA GLY A 58 -9.17 -4.72 -21.48
C GLY A 58 -9.19 -5.88 -20.46
N PHE A 59 -9.53 -5.63 -19.19
CA PHE A 59 -9.68 -6.67 -18.16
C PHE A 59 -10.94 -7.53 -18.36
N LEU A 60 -11.95 -6.98 -19.04
CA LEU A 60 -13.27 -7.59 -19.20
C LEU A 60 -13.44 -8.34 -20.51
N VAL A 61 -12.52 -8.20 -21.46
CA VAL A 61 -12.58 -8.89 -22.74
C VAL A 61 -11.81 -10.21 -22.61
N PRO A 62 -12.49 -11.37 -22.57
CA PRO A 62 -11.82 -12.66 -22.52
C PRO A 62 -10.82 -12.80 -23.67
N ASN A 63 -9.70 -13.49 -23.41
CA ASN A 63 -8.64 -13.73 -24.41
C ASN A 63 -9.15 -14.33 -25.73
N PHE A 64 -10.27 -15.07 -25.71
CA PHE A 64 -10.90 -15.62 -26.92
C PHE A 64 -11.59 -14.56 -27.80
N ILE A 65 -12.13 -13.48 -27.20
CA ILE A 65 -12.72 -12.34 -27.94
C ILE A 65 -11.62 -11.48 -28.55
N TRP A 66 -10.51 -11.26 -27.83
CA TRP A 66 -9.31 -10.59 -28.37
C TRP A 66 -8.74 -11.30 -29.59
N ARG A 67 -8.69 -12.64 -29.57
CA ARG A 67 -8.26 -13.45 -30.72
C ARG A 67 -9.22 -13.39 -31.91
N ARG A 68 -10.52 -13.16 -31.68
CA ARG A 68 -11.56 -13.20 -32.72
C ARG A 68 -11.88 -11.83 -33.32
N PHE A 69 -11.67 -10.74 -32.58
CA PHE A 69 -12.06 -9.38 -32.97
C PHE A 69 -10.93 -8.34 -32.85
N GLY A 70 -9.68 -8.75 -32.66
CA GLY A 70 -8.49 -7.91 -32.42
C GLY A 70 -8.04 -6.98 -33.56
N GLY A 71 -8.96 -6.42 -34.35
CA GLY A 71 -8.73 -5.35 -35.32
C GLY A 71 -9.21 -3.96 -34.87
N TRP A 72 -9.77 -3.84 -33.66
CA TRP A 72 -10.31 -2.58 -33.10
C TRP A 72 -9.39 -1.97 -32.03
N GLY A 73 -8.09 -2.00 -32.29
CA GLY A 73 -7.05 -1.33 -31.52
C GLY A 73 -5.86 -1.17 -32.46
N GLY A 74 -5.27 0.03 -32.50
CA GLY A 74 -4.23 0.40 -33.46
C GLY A 74 -3.11 -0.64 -33.59
N LYS A 75 -2.43 -0.64 -34.75
CA LYS A 75 -1.43 -1.64 -35.18
C LYS A 75 -0.20 -1.79 -34.25
N ASP A 76 -0.17 -1.11 -33.10
CA ASP A 76 0.95 -1.08 -32.15
C ASP A 76 0.66 -1.80 -30.82
N VAL A 77 -0.39 -2.63 -30.73
CA VAL A 77 -0.61 -3.46 -29.53
C VAL A 77 0.34 -4.68 -29.56
N PRO A 78 1.27 -4.81 -28.59
CA PRO A 78 2.21 -5.94 -28.56
C PRO A 78 1.47 -7.27 -28.48
N LYS A 79 1.90 -8.24 -29.30
CA LYS A 79 1.32 -9.59 -29.38
C LYS A 79 1.20 -10.20 -27.98
N SER A 80 0.03 -10.80 -27.74
CA SER A 80 -0.60 -11.24 -26.49
C SER A 80 0.17 -12.13 -25.50
N LYS A 81 1.49 -12.33 -25.61
CA LYS A 81 2.29 -13.03 -24.59
C LYS A 81 2.96 -12.06 -23.60
N THR A 82 3.13 -10.79 -23.97
CA THR A 82 3.84 -9.78 -23.14
C THR A 82 2.92 -9.02 -22.18
N ARG A 83 1.59 -9.05 -22.40
CA ARG A 83 0.63 -8.26 -21.61
C ARG A 83 0.45 -8.75 -20.17
N ALA A 84 0.83 -10.00 -19.89
CA ALA A 84 0.75 -10.59 -18.56
C ALA A 84 1.97 -10.27 -17.66
N LEU A 85 3.00 -9.60 -18.21
CA LEU A 85 4.29 -9.39 -17.55
C LEU A 85 4.60 -7.91 -17.24
N ILE A 86 3.73 -6.97 -17.60
CA ILE A 86 3.98 -5.54 -17.37
C ILE A 86 3.06 -5.05 -16.25
N SER A 87 3.64 -4.74 -15.09
CA SER A 87 2.92 -4.30 -13.90
C SER A 87 2.19 -2.96 -14.11
N PRO A 88 0.99 -2.74 -13.52
CA PRO A 88 0.15 -1.56 -13.78
C PRO A 88 0.85 -0.20 -13.63
N GLN A 89 1.73 -0.04 -12.63
CA GLN A 89 2.50 1.18 -12.42
C GLN A 89 3.42 1.52 -13.60
N VAL A 90 3.97 0.50 -14.27
CA VAL A 90 4.81 0.68 -15.47
C VAL A 90 3.94 1.14 -16.63
N ILE A 91 2.80 0.49 -16.86
CA ILE A 91 1.85 0.86 -17.93
C ILE A 91 1.38 2.32 -17.75
N ILE A 92 0.99 2.69 -16.53
CA ILE A 92 0.54 4.04 -16.17
C ILE A 92 1.65 5.07 -16.42
N THR A 93 2.90 4.74 -16.07
CA THR A 93 4.04 5.61 -16.34
C THR A 93 4.30 5.76 -17.85
N GLU A 94 4.23 4.68 -18.62
CA GLU A 94 4.43 4.72 -20.07
C GLU A 94 3.36 5.55 -20.80
N GLN A 95 2.12 5.61 -20.29
CA GLN A 95 1.08 6.48 -20.87
C GLN A 95 1.48 7.98 -20.81
N ALA A 96 2.29 8.39 -19.83
CA ALA A 96 2.75 9.77 -19.73
C ALA A 96 3.63 10.19 -20.93
N LYS A 97 4.31 9.24 -21.59
CA LYS A 97 5.09 9.52 -22.81
C LYS A 97 4.21 9.92 -24.00
N VAL A 98 2.93 9.52 -23.99
CA VAL A 98 1.96 9.79 -25.07
C VAL A 98 1.11 11.01 -24.75
N TYR A 99 0.61 11.12 -23.53
CA TYR A 99 -0.37 12.14 -23.14
C TYR A 99 0.23 13.29 -22.31
N GLY A 100 1.50 13.19 -21.93
CA GLY A 100 2.18 14.13 -21.04
C GLY A 100 2.07 13.75 -19.57
N ASN A 101 2.76 14.53 -18.73
CA ASN A 101 2.89 14.25 -17.29
C ASN A 101 1.56 14.35 -16.51
N ILE A 102 0.54 15.00 -17.07
CA ILE A 102 -0.82 15.08 -16.53
C ILE A 102 -1.75 14.54 -17.58
N TYR A 103 -2.35 13.38 -17.31
CA TYR A 103 -3.31 12.76 -18.22
C TYR A 103 -4.49 12.19 -17.47
N SER A 104 -5.61 12.01 -18.16
CA SER A 104 -6.85 11.48 -17.60
C SER A 104 -7.15 10.07 -18.09
N MET A 105 -7.88 9.32 -17.30
CA MET A 105 -8.47 8.03 -17.65
C MET A 105 -9.78 7.84 -16.86
N TRP A 106 -10.54 6.84 -17.25
CA TRP A 106 -11.86 6.56 -16.71
C TRP A 106 -11.93 5.17 -16.09
N VAL A 107 -12.45 5.11 -14.87
CA VAL A 107 -12.85 3.86 -14.21
C VAL A 107 -14.36 3.87 -14.14
N GLY A 108 -15.01 3.15 -15.04
CA GLY A 108 -16.45 3.27 -15.21
C GLY A 108 -16.88 4.71 -15.54
N SER A 109 -17.66 5.33 -14.64
CA SER A 109 -18.08 6.75 -14.77
C SER A 109 -17.22 7.74 -13.97
N GLN A 110 -16.15 7.26 -13.34
CA GLN A 110 -15.28 8.06 -12.48
C GLN A 110 -14.08 8.58 -13.29
N LEU A 111 -13.90 9.89 -13.31
CA LEU A 111 -12.72 10.54 -13.88
C LEU A 111 -11.53 10.35 -12.92
N VAL A 112 -10.42 9.89 -13.48
CA VAL A 112 -9.14 9.70 -12.81
C VAL A 112 -8.09 10.52 -13.54
N VAL A 113 -7.30 11.31 -12.81
CA VAL A 113 -6.16 12.06 -13.34
C VAL A 113 -4.89 11.51 -12.72
N VAL A 114 -3.93 11.14 -13.56
CA VAL A 114 -2.63 10.63 -13.15
C VAL A 114 -1.61 11.76 -13.23
N LEU A 115 -0.84 11.93 -12.16
CA LEU A 115 0.22 12.93 -12.05
C LEU A 115 1.58 12.24 -12.08
N ASN A 116 2.41 12.59 -13.05
CA ASN A 116 3.73 11.99 -13.26
C ASN A 116 4.85 13.02 -13.13
N GLY A 117 6.02 12.58 -12.67
CA GLY A 117 7.20 13.42 -12.45
C GLY A 117 7.15 14.26 -11.18
N TYR A 118 8.32 14.60 -10.65
CA TYR A 118 8.44 15.21 -9.31
C TYR A 118 7.72 16.55 -9.21
N GLU A 119 7.92 17.43 -10.18
CA GLU A 119 7.39 18.80 -10.18
C GLU A 119 5.86 18.85 -10.15
N VAL A 120 5.20 17.97 -10.91
CA VAL A 120 3.73 17.91 -10.98
C VAL A 120 3.16 17.36 -9.68
N VAL A 121 3.76 16.28 -9.15
CA VAL A 121 3.31 15.65 -7.90
C VAL A 121 3.53 16.59 -6.70
N ARG A 122 4.69 17.27 -6.63
CA ARG A 122 4.98 18.26 -5.59
C ARG A 122 3.98 19.41 -5.58
N ASP A 123 3.70 19.96 -6.75
CA ASP A 123 2.77 21.10 -6.88
C ASP A 123 1.35 20.72 -6.41
N ALA A 124 0.87 19.53 -6.79
CA ALA A 124 -0.44 19.06 -6.33
C ALA A 124 -0.48 18.75 -4.83
N LEU A 125 0.46 17.94 -4.33
CA LEU A 125 0.37 17.41 -2.96
C LEU A 125 0.89 18.37 -1.89
N SER A 126 1.80 19.28 -2.24
CA SER A 126 2.38 20.25 -1.30
C SER A 126 1.79 21.64 -1.49
N ASN A 127 1.98 22.25 -2.66
CA ASN A 127 1.58 23.64 -2.90
C ASN A 127 0.04 23.81 -2.92
N ARG A 128 -0.68 22.80 -3.40
CA ARG A 128 -2.15 22.78 -3.48
C ARG A 128 -2.77 21.71 -2.58
N ALA A 129 -2.14 21.46 -1.43
CA ALA A 129 -2.58 20.43 -0.50
C ALA A 129 -4.02 20.63 0.00
N ASP A 130 -4.53 21.86 0.07
CA ASP A 130 -5.94 22.13 0.42
C ASP A 130 -6.95 21.48 -0.55
N VAL A 131 -6.60 21.45 -1.83
CA VAL A 131 -7.49 20.94 -2.89
C VAL A 131 -7.34 19.43 -3.06
N PHE A 132 -6.10 18.92 -3.02
CA PHE A 132 -5.80 17.54 -3.41
C PHE A 132 -5.62 16.56 -2.25
N SER A 133 -5.90 16.93 -0.99
CA SER A 133 -5.70 16.03 0.16
C SER A 133 -6.91 15.15 0.51
N ASP A 134 -8.03 15.28 -0.20
CA ASP A 134 -9.24 14.51 0.09
C ASP A 134 -9.14 13.05 -0.45
N ARG A 135 -10.08 12.19 -0.05
CA ARG A 135 -10.14 10.78 -0.46
C ARG A 135 -11.39 10.50 -1.29
N PRO A 136 -11.25 9.77 -2.42
CA PRO A 136 -12.37 9.47 -3.30
C PRO A 136 -13.28 8.37 -2.73
N GLU A 137 -14.54 8.40 -3.13
CA GLU A 137 -15.51 7.34 -2.86
C GLU A 137 -15.32 6.16 -3.83
N ILE A 138 -14.27 5.37 -3.58
CA ILE A 138 -14.04 4.13 -4.32
C ILE A 138 -14.97 3.05 -3.73
N PRO A 139 -15.85 2.40 -4.51
CA PRO A 139 -16.87 1.50 -3.97
C PRO A 139 -16.30 0.38 -3.08
N THR A 140 -15.26 -0.33 -3.54
CA THR A 140 -14.65 -1.43 -2.76
C THR A 140 -14.14 -0.93 -1.40
N VAL A 141 -13.40 0.18 -1.41
CA VAL A 141 -12.84 0.81 -0.21
C VAL A 141 -13.96 1.31 0.72
N THR A 142 -15.00 1.93 0.16
CA THR A 142 -16.13 2.48 0.92
C THR A 142 -16.92 1.37 1.61
N ILE A 143 -17.11 0.24 0.94
CA ILE A 143 -17.77 -0.93 1.52
C ILE A 143 -16.98 -1.45 2.73
N MET A 144 -15.66 -1.61 2.58
CA MET A 144 -14.79 -2.20 3.60
C MET A 144 -14.51 -1.25 4.76
N THR A 145 -14.25 0.03 4.50
CA THR A 145 -13.77 1.01 5.51
C THR A 145 -14.84 1.92 6.07
N LYS A 146 -16.03 1.96 5.44
CA LYS A 146 -17.11 2.92 5.74
C LYS A 146 -16.64 4.39 5.79
N ARG A 147 -15.55 4.72 5.08
CA ARG A 147 -14.90 6.04 5.06
C ARG A 147 -14.43 6.51 6.44
N LYS A 148 -14.12 5.58 7.35
CA LYS A 148 -13.52 5.82 8.67
C LYS A 148 -12.06 5.40 8.68
N GLY A 149 -11.36 5.62 9.79
CA GLY A 149 -9.92 5.39 9.90
C GLY A 149 -9.07 6.62 9.54
N ILE A 150 -7.84 6.38 9.11
CA ILE A 150 -6.84 7.41 8.76
C ILE A 150 -6.50 7.41 7.27
N VAL A 151 -6.41 6.22 6.65
CA VAL A 151 -5.86 6.05 5.30
C VAL A 151 -6.86 6.53 4.25
N PHE A 152 -8.10 6.02 4.31
CA PHE A 152 -9.16 6.27 3.33
C PHE A 152 -10.25 7.25 3.79
N ALA A 153 -10.19 7.70 5.05
CA ALA A 153 -11.13 8.70 5.56
C ALA A 153 -11.00 10.05 4.82
N PRO A 154 -12.13 10.75 4.58
CA PRO A 154 -12.15 12.04 3.89
C PRO A 154 -11.38 13.09 4.68
N TYR A 155 -10.82 14.07 3.96
CA TYR A 155 -10.11 15.17 4.58
C TYR A 155 -11.09 16.11 5.29
N GLY A 156 -10.83 16.41 6.56
CA GLY A 156 -11.69 17.30 7.33
C GLY A 156 -11.30 17.37 8.80
N PRO A 157 -12.07 18.11 9.62
CA PRO A 157 -11.79 18.29 11.05
C PRO A 157 -11.71 16.98 11.83
N VAL A 158 -12.59 16.02 11.52
CA VAL A 158 -12.59 14.67 12.13
C VAL A 158 -11.28 13.95 11.84
N TRP A 159 -10.91 13.83 10.57
CA TRP A 159 -9.66 13.18 10.18
C TRP A 159 -8.42 13.85 10.78
N ARG A 160 -8.39 15.19 10.84
CA ARG A 160 -7.29 15.93 11.47
C ARG A 160 -7.17 15.63 12.96
N ARG A 161 -8.29 15.59 13.70
CA ARG A 161 -8.32 15.20 15.12
C ARG A 161 -7.81 13.77 15.29
N GLN A 162 -8.38 12.83 14.54
CA GLN A 162 -8.04 11.41 14.61
C GLN A 162 -6.56 11.16 14.30
N ARG A 163 -6.05 11.71 13.19
CA ARG A 163 -4.64 11.61 12.83
C ARG A 163 -3.73 12.21 13.88
N LYS A 164 -4.06 13.41 14.40
CA LYS A 164 -3.26 14.07 15.43
C LYS A 164 -3.20 13.22 16.70
N PHE A 165 -4.33 12.67 17.13
CA PHE A 165 -4.42 11.78 18.28
C PHE A 165 -3.52 10.56 18.08
N CYS A 166 -3.75 9.77 17.02
CA CYS A 166 -2.97 8.56 16.75
C CYS A 166 -1.47 8.85 16.67
N HIS A 167 -1.06 9.87 15.91
CA HIS A 167 0.35 10.22 15.78
C HIS A 167 0.99 10.64 17.12
N THR A 168 0.26 11.41 17.94
CA THR A 168 0.74 11.81 19.27
C THR A 168 0.88 10.59 20.19
N THR A 169 -0.11 9.71 20.20
CA THR A 169 -0.12 8.48 20.98
C THR A 169 1.01 7.53 20.56
N LEU A 170 1.20 7.29 19.26
CA LEU A 170 2.30 6.47 18.76
C LEU A 170 3.67 7.05 19.17
N ARG A 171 3.84 8.38 19.17
CA ARG A 171 5.06 9.04 19.66
C ARG A 171 5.27 8.85 21.16
N ASN A 172 4.20 8.77 21.96
CA ASN A 172 4.31 8.47 23.39
C ASN A 172 4.83 7.05 23.61
N PHE A 173 4.37 6.09 22.81
CA PHE A 173 4.85 4.69 22.82
C PHE A 173 6.15 4.46 22.04
N GLY A 174 6.87 5.52 21.66
CA GLY A 174 8.23 5.41 21.15
C GLY A 174 8.40 5.57 19.63
N LEU A 175 7.35 5.89 18.86
CA LEU A 175 7.52 6.22 17.44
C LEU A 175 8.54 7.35 17.25
N GLY A 176 9.63 7.04 16.54
CA GLY A 176 10.73 7.98 16.31
C GLY A 176 11.63 8.23 17.52
N LYS A 177 11.59 7.38 18.56
CA LYS A 177 12.41 7.50 19.78
C LYS A 177 13.19 6.20 20.02
N LEU A 178 14.34 6.31 20.69
CA LEU A 178 15.18 5.16 21.08
C LEU A 178 14.47 4.17 22.01
N SER A 179 13.41 4.60 22.73
CA SER A 179 12.65 3.73 23.64
C SER A 179 11.98 2.54 22.95
N LEU A 180 11.76 2.62 21.62
CA LEU A 180 11.17 1.53 20.84
C LEU A 180 12.22 0.56 20.27
N GLU A 181 13.49 0.95 20.24
CA GLU A 181 14.58 0.12 19.71
C GLU A 181 14.62 -1.29 20.34
N PRO A 182 14.48 -1.47 21.67
CA PRO A 182 14.43 -2.80 22.27
C PRO A 182 13.31 -3.68 21.72
N CYS A 183 12.14 -3.10 21.42
CA CYS A 183 11.02 -3.85 20.84
C CYS A 183 11.36 -4.42 19.46
N ILE A 184 12.05 -3.63 18.63
CA ILE A 184 12.46 -4.05 17.29
C ILE A 184 13.56 -5.11 17.39
N LEU A 185 14.54 -4.88 18.27
CA LEU A 185 15.66 -5.80 18.49
C LEU A 185 15.23 -7.16 19.05
N GLU A 186 14.16 -7.21 19.86
CA GLU A 186 13.61 -8.47 20.36
C GLU A 186 13.03 -9.34 19.24
N GLY A 187 12.23 -8.75 18.33
CA GLY A 187 11.75 -9.46 17.14
C GLY A 187 12.90 -9.93 16.25
N LEU A 188 13.91 -9.09 16.08
CA LEU A 188 15.13 -9.41 15.34
C LEU A 188 15.93 -10.57 15.95
N ALA A 189 16.00 -10.67 17.28
CA ALA A 189 16.67 -11.79 17.93
C ALA A 189 16.01 -13.13 17.58
N VAL A 190 14.67 -13.15 17.52
CA VAL A 190 13.91 -14.33 17.06
C VAL A 190 14.22 -14.63 15.60
N VAL A 191 14.21 -13.63 14.71
CA VAL A 191 14.56 -13.81 13.28
C VAL A 191 15.96 -14.39 13.14
N LYS A 192 16.97 -13.82 13.83
CA LYS A 192 18.35 -14.32 13.78
C LYS A 192 18.45 -15.77 14.24
N SER A 193 17.78 -16.11 15.33
CA SER A 193 17.83 -17.47 15.91
C SER A 193 17.20 -18.50 14.97
N GLU A 194 16.04 -18.18 14.39
CA GLU A 194 15.37 -19.06 13.42
C GLU A 194 16.13 -19.16 12.10
N LEU A 195 16.74 -18.07 11.62
CA LEU A 195 17.57 -18.12 10.41
C LEU A 195 18.83 -18.98 10.62
N LEU A 196 19.45 -18.95 11.80
CA LEU A 196 20.54 -19.87 12.13
C LEU A 196 20.07 -21.33 12.06
N ARG A 197 18.94 -21.64 12.73
CA ARG A 197 18.37 -23.00 12.72
C ARG A 197 18.05 -23.47 11.30
N LEU A 198 17.37 -22.65 10.50
CA LEU A 198 17.01 -22.98 9.12
C LEU A 198 18.23 -23.09 8.21
N SER A 199 19.27 -22.28 8.45
CA SER A 199 20.55 -22.38 7.72
C SER A 199 21.29 -23.69 8.02
N GLU A 200 21.19 -24.24 9.23
CA GLU A 200 21.80 -25.52 9.59
C GLU A 200 21.01 -26.70 9.01
N GLU A 201 19.69 -26.56 8.89
CA GLU A 201 18.79 -27.57 8.31
C GLU A 201 18.86 -27.63 6.78
N ASP A 202 19.20 -26.53 6.09
CA ASP A 202 19.31 -26.45 4.63
C ASP A 202 20.57 -27.13 4.07
N THR A 203 20.65 -28.45 4.26
CA THR A 203 21.76 -29.29 3.77
C THR A 203 21.73 -29.49 2.25
N GLU A 204 20.56 -29.33 1.63
CA GLU A 204 20.35 -29.50 0.19
C GLU A 204 20.62 -28.21 -0.61
N GLY A 205 20.80 -27.06 0.07
CA GLY A 205 21.02 -25.77 -0.57
C GLY A 205 19.78 -25.24 -1.31
N SER A 206 18.60 -25.59 -0.82
CA SER A 206 17.29 -25.17 -1.36
C SER A 206 16.96 -23.71 -1.03
N GLY A 207 17.62 -23.15 -0.01
CA GLY A 207 17.44 -21.80 0.47
C GLY A 207 16.25 -21.65 1.42
N VAL A 208 16.27 -20.55 2.16
CA VAL A 208 15.26 -20.19 3.16
C VAL A 208 14.36 -19.09 2.59
N ASP A 209 13.05 -19.23 2.75
CA ASP A 209 12.09 -18.13 2.52
C ASP A 209 12.06 -17.22 3.75
N LEU A 210 12.47 -15.96 3.57
CA LEU A 210 12.51 -14.97 4.64
C LEU A 210 11.14 -14.37 4.98
N THR A 211 10.15 -14.54 4.10
CA THR A 211 8.85 -13.86 4.16
C THR A 211 8.15 -14.08 5.50
N PRO A 212 7.95 -15.33 6.00
CA PRO A 212 7.19 -15.54 7.24
C PRO A 212 7.87 -14.91 8.46
N LEU A 213 9.20 -15.03 8.56
CA LEU A 213 9.98 -14.51 9.70
C LEU A 213 9.99 -12.98 9.73
N ILE A 214 10.25 -12.35 8.58
CA ILE A 214 10.26 -10.88 8.46
C ILE A 214 8.86 -10.34 8.73
N THR A 215 7.83 -10.93 8.11
CA THR A 215 6.44 -10.47 8.28
C THR A 215 6.02 -10.55 9.73
N ASN A 216 6.31 -11.66 10.42
CA ASN A 216 5.98 -11.81 11.83
C ASN A 216 6.69 -10.77 12.71
N SER A 217 8.02 -10.60 12.53
CA SER A 217 8.82 -9.67 13.32
C SER A 217 8.32 -8.23 13.18
N VAL A 218 8.11 -7.77 11.93
CA VAL A 218 7.59 -6.42 11.64
C VAL A 218 6.18 -6.25 12.20
N SER A 219 5.30 -7.24 11.99
CA SER A 219 3.92 -7.18 12.49
C SER A 219 3.87 -7.06 14.02
N ASN A 220 4.83 -7.67 14.72
CA ASN A 220 4.91 -7.61 16.17
C ASN A 220 5.32 -6.24 16.70
N VAL A 221 6.09 -5.45 15.95
CA VAL A 221 6.42 -4.07 16.35
C VAL A 221 5.15 -3.21 16.38
N ILE A 222 4.36 -3.22 15.31
CA ILE A 222 3.11 -2.46 15.27
C ILE A 222 2.04 -3.05 16.19
N SER A 223 1.98 -4.38 16.34
CA SER A 223 1.08 -5.04 17.30
C SER A 223 1.37 -4.65 18.74
N TYR A 224 2.66 -4.53 19.11
CA TYR A 224 3.05 -4.09 20.43
C TYR A 224 2.57 -2.67 20.74
N ILE A 225 2.76 -1.73 19.80
CA ILE A 225 2.44 -0.31 20.00
C ILE A 225 0.93 -0.04 19.87
N ALA A 226 0.26 -0.70 18.93
CA ALA A 226 -1.13 -0.42 18.59
C ALA A 226 -2.13 -1.35 19.27
N LEU A 227 -1.74 -2.59 19.57
CA LEU A 227 -2.62 -3.66 20.07
C LEU A 227 -2.17 -4.23 21.43
N GLY A 228 -1.10 -3.70 22.04
CA GLY A 228 -0.63 -4.09 23.36
C GLY A 228 -0.08 -5.51 23.48
N GLN A 229 0.12 -6.22 22.37
CA GLN A 229 0.48 -7.65 22.38
C GLN A 229 1.44 -8.04 21.26
N ARG A 230 2.18 -9.13 21.49
CA ARG A 230 3.03 -9.79 20.49
C ARG A 230 2.58 -11.23 20.29
N PHE A 231 2.80 -11.73 19.09
CA PHE A 231 2.43 -13.07 18.65
C PHE A 231 3.69 -13.89 18.39
N HIS A 232 3.67 -15.15 18.82
CA HIS A 232 4.79 -16.05 18.56
C HIS A 232 4.95 -16.30 17.06
N HIS A 233 6.17 -16.47 16.56
CA HIS A 233 6.43 -16.66 15.12
C HIS A 233 5.86 -17.98 14.57
N THR A 234 5.59 -18.96 15.44
CA THR A 234 4.92 -20.23 15.10
C THR A 234 3.39 -20.20 15.28
N ASP A 235 2.82 -19.05 15.65
CA ASP A 235 1.37 -18.90 15.77
C ASP A 235 0.73 -19.02 14.38
N ARG A 236 0.04 -20.14 14.15
CA ARG A 236 -0.58 -20.47 12.87
C ARG A 236 -1.76 -19.56 12.55
N GLU A 237 -2.52 -19.11 13.54
CA GLU A 237 -3.67 -18.24 13.33
C GLU A 237 -3.19 -16.85 12.93
N PHE A 238 -2.16 -16.34 13.61
CA PHE A 238 -1.54 -15.08 13.26
C PHE A 238 -0.85 -15.13 11.89
N GLY A 239 -0.09 -16.18 11.59
CA GLY A 239 0.52 -16.38 10.27
C GLY A 239 -0.53 -16.41 9.14
N ALA A 240 -1.62 -17.16 9.32
CA ALA A 240 -2.70 -17.21 8.34
C ALA A 240 -3.39 -15.85 8.15
N LEU A 241 -3.56 -15.07 9.21
CA LEU A 241 -4.09 -13.70 9.12
C LEU A 241 -3.18 -12.79 8.29
N LEU A 242 -1.86 -12.86 8.51
CA LEU A 242 -0.87 -12.08 7.78
C LEU A 242 -0.88 -12.43 6.28
N ASP A 243 -0.96 -13.71 5.94
CA ASP A 243 -1.08 -14.18 4.56
C ASP A 243 -2.37 -13.66 3.90
N LEU A 244 -3.51 -13.72 4.62
CA LEU A 244 -4.78 -13.20 4.15
C LEU A 244 -4.74 -11.68 3.91
N MET A 245 -4.04 -10.93 4.76
CA MET A 245 -3.87 -9.48 4.60
C MET A 245 -3.07 -9.15 3.34
N ALA A 246 -1.89 -9.76 3.16
CA ALA A 246 -1.06 -9.55 1.97
C ALA A 246 -1.82 -9.92 0.69
N ARG A 247 -2.51 -11.07 0.73
CA ARG A 247 -3.37 -11.52 -0.36
C ARG A 247 -4.51 -10.55 -0.65
N GLY A 248 -5.13 -9.97 0.38
CA GLY A 248 -6.18 -8.96 0.24
C GLY A 248 -5.72 -7.73 -0.55
N LEU A 249 -4.52 -7.22 -0.25
CA LEU A 249 -3.92 -6.06 -0.94
C LEU A 249 -3.59 -6.34 -2.40
N GLU A 250 -3.27 -7.58 -2.77
CA GLU A 250 -3.06 -7.98 -4.16
C GLU A 250 -4.37 -8.09 -4.93
N ILE A 251 -5.38 -8.75 -4.36
CA ILE A 251 -6.65 -9.03 -5.06
C ILE A 251 -7.36 -7.74 -5.46
N ILE A 252 -7.40 -6.75 -4.57
CA ILE A 252 -8.15 -5.50 -4.79
C ILE A 252 -7.59 -4.66 -5.96
N ALA A 253 -6.33 -4.85 -6.33
CA ALA A 253 -5.64 -4.05 -7.35
C ALA A 253 -5.28 -4.85 -8.61
N ASN A 254 -5.09 -6.16 -8.51
CA ASN A 254 -4.53 -7.00 -9.58
C ASN A 254 -5.41 -8.21 -9.93
N SER A 255 -6.73 -8.08 -9.76
CA SER A 255 -7.68 -9.13 -10.13
C SER A 255 -8.99 -8.56 -10.67
N ALA A 256 -9.91 -9.45 -11.06
CA ALA A 256 -11.28 -9.08 -11.43
C ALA A 256 -12.04 -8.36 -10.29
N ALA A 257 -11.55 -8.37 -9.05
CA ALA A 257 -12.13 -7.61 -7.94
C ALA A 257 -12.12 -6.09 -8.21
N VAL A 258 -11.22 -5.57 -9.05
CA VAL A 258 -11.21 -4.14 -9.43
C VAL A 258 -12.55 -3.71 -10.07
N LEU A 259 -13.29 -4.66 -10.64
CA LEU A 259 -14.62 -4.43 -11.23
C LEU A 259 -15.70 -4.09 -10.22
N ILE A 260 -15.49 -4.37 -8.93
CA ILE A 260 -16.39 -3.89 -7.86
C ILE A 260 -16.47 -2.35 -7.89
N ASN A 261 -15.39 -1.67 -8.31
CA ASN A 261 -15.38 -0.22 -8.43
C ASN A 261 -16.23 0.32 -9.59
N VAL A 262 -16.58 -0.54 -10.56
CA VAL A 262 -17.49 -0.21 -11.66
C VAL A 262 -18.90 -0.71 -11.35
N PHE A 263 -19.01 -1.95 -10.84
CA PHE A 263 -20.25 -2.63 -10.48
C PHE A 263 -20.21 -3.10 -9.02
N PRO A 264 -20.63 -2.26 -8.06
CA PRO A 264 -20.50 -2.57 -6.63
C PRO A 264 -21.22 -3.85 -6.19
N LEU A 265 -22.28 -4.26 -6.90
CA LEU A 265 -23.00 -5.50 -6.62
C LEU A 265 -22.14 -6.76 -6.74
N LEU A 266 -21.04 -6.71 -7.52
CA LEU A 266 -20.08 -7.82 -7.61
C LEU A 266 -19.48 -8.15 -6.26
N TYR A 267 -19.40 -7.17 -5.33
CA TYR A 267 -18.92 -7.37 -3.98
C TYR A 267 -19.65 -8.49 -3.25
N TYR A 268 -20.94 -8.73 -3.54
CA TYR A 268 -21.77 -9.69 -2.79
C TYR A 268 -21.83 -11.09 -3.42
N LEU A 269 -21.17 -11.30 -4.57
CA LEU A 269 -21.23 -12.59 -5.27
C LEU A 269 -20.50 -13.71 -4.52
N PRO A 270 -21.10 -14.90 -4.33
CA PRO A 270 -20.58 -15.95 -3.45
C PRO A 270 -19.44 -16.80 -4.04
N PHE A 271 -18.78 -16.36 -5.12
CA PHE A 271 -17.77 -17.15 -5.82
C PHE A 271 -16.55 -16.32 -6.24
N GLY A 272 -15.45 -17.02 -6.52
CA GLY A 272 -14.19 -16.46 -7.01
C GLY A 272 -13.59 -15.39 -6.09
N VAL A 273 -12.88 -14.45 -6.71
CA VAL A 273 -12.20 -13.34 -6.01
C VAL A 273 -13.15 -12.47 -5.19
N PHE A 274 -14.43 -12.38 -5.56
CA PHE A 274 -15.41 -11.59 -4.81
C PHE A 274 -15.71 -12.21 -3.44
N ARG A 275 -15.84 -13.55 -3.37
CA ARG A 275 -15.96 -14.27 -2.09
C ARG A 275 -14.67 -14.13 -1.28
N GLU A 276 -13.52 -14.22 -1.93
CA GLU A 276 -12.20 -14.12 -1.30
C GLU A 276 -12.03 -12.76 -0.59
N VAL A 277 -12.33 -11.64 -1.27
CA VAL A 277 -12.30 -10.29 -0.65
C VAL A 277 -13.20 -10.21 0.59
N ARG A 278 -14.43 -10.74 0.51
CA ARG A 278 -15.35 -10.76 1.66
C ARG A 278 -14.92 -11.70 2.78
N GLN A 279 -14.14 -12.73 2.49
CA GLN A 279 -13.59 -13.62 3.51
C GLN A 279 -12.48 -12.91 4.27
N VAL A 280 -11.55 -12.30 3.54
CA VAL A 280 -10.47 -11.48 4.11
C VAL A 280 -11.04 -10.36 5.00
N GLU A 281 -12.04 -9.62 4.53
CA GLU A 281 -12.71 -8.58 5.33
C GLU A 281 -13.27 -9.14 6.65
N ARG A 282 -13.97 -10.27 6.60
CA ARG A 282 -14.61 -10.87 7.77
C ARG A 282 -13.61 -11.38 8.79
N ASP A 283 -12.53 -12.03 8.34
CA ASP A 283 -11.53 -12.62 9.23
C ASP A 283 -10.71 -11.54 9.94
N ILE A 284 -10.29 -10.50 9.22
CA ILE A 284 -9.65 -9.31 9.81
C ILE A 284 -10.61 -8.62 10.79
N THR A 285 -11.88 -8.50 10.43
CA THR A 285 -12.89 -7.88 11.30
C THR A 285 -13.06 -8.65 12.61
N ALA A 286 -13.15 -9.99 12.54
CA ALA A 286 -13.30 -10.84 13.71
C ALA A 286 -12.08 -10.72 14.64
N PHE A 287 -10.87 -10.79 14.07
CA PHE A 287 -9.62 -10.66 14.81
C PHE A 287 -9.53 -9.31 15.55
N LEU A 288 -9.69 -8.19 14.85
CA LEU A 288 -9.56 -6.86 15.44
C LEU A 288 -10.63 -6.59 16.49
N LYS A 289 -11.89 -7.02 16.26
CA LYS A 289 -12.95 -6.88 17.26
C LYS A 289 -12.67 -7.68 18.53
N GLN A 290 -12.13 -8.89 18.41
CA GLN A 290 -11.75 -9.68 19.58
C GLN A 290 -10.69 -8.95 20.42
N ILE A 291 -9.73 -8.30 19.76
CA ILE A 291 -8.70 -7.49 20.43
C ILE A 291 -9.32 -6.30 21.15
N ILE A 292 -10.18 -5.52 20.47
CA ILE A 292 -10.85 -4.35 21.08
C ILE A 292 -11.68 -4.79 22.30
N THR A 293 -12.45 -5.86 22.18
CA THR A 293 -13.24 -6.40 23.30
C THR A 293 -12.36 -6.73 24.51
N ARG A 294 -11.22 -7.38 24.30
CA ARG A 294 -10.27 -7.70 25.38
C ARG A 294 -9.70 -6.44 26.04
N HIS A 295 -9.39 -5.41 25.27
CA HIS A 295 -8.90 -4.15 25.83
C HIS A 295 -9.99 -3.48 26.67
N ARG A 296 -11.23 -3.45 26.19
CA ARG A 296 -12.37 -2.92 26.94
C ARG A 296 -12.60 -3.65 28.26
N GLU A 297 -12.48 -4.97 28.28
CA GLU A 297 -12.66 -5.79 29.49
C GLU A 297 -11.52 -5.63 30.50
N THR A 298 -10.31 -5.28 30.05
CA THR A 298 -9.10 -5.19 30.87
C THR A 298 -8.57 -3.76 31.04
N LEU A 299 -9.37 -2.76 30.64
CA LEU A 299 -8.96 -1.36 30.63
C LEU A 299 -8.71 -0.87 32.05
N ASP A 300 -7.49 -0.40 32.30
CA ASP A 300 -7.14 0.41 33.46
C ASP A 300 -6.90 1.86 32.98
N PRO A 301 -7.85 2.80 33.20
CA PRO A 301 -7.71 4.17 32.75
C PRO A 301 -6.49 4.90 33.33
N ALA A 302 -5.95 4.45 34.46
CA ALA A 302 -4.76 5.05 35.07
C ALA A 302 -3.46 4.59 34.38
N ASN A 303 -3.47 3.44 33.73
CA ASN A 303 -2.27 2.81 33.14
C ASN A 303 -2.57 2.26 31.72
N PRO A 304 -2.89 3.14 30.74
CA PRO A 304 -3.15 2.72 29.38
C PRO A 304 -1.91 2.09 28.74
N ARG A 305 -2.07 0.90 28.15
CA ARG A 305 -0.96 0.05 27.68
C ARG A 305 -0.49 0.37 26.26
N ASP A 306 -1.39 0.85 25.42
CA ASP A 306 -1.20 0.98 23.97
C ASP A 306 -2.17 2.02 23.37
N LEU A 307 -2.21 2.10 22.03
CA LEU A 307 -3.10 3.01 21.32
C LEU A 307 -4.60 2.73 21.55
N ILE A 308 -5.01 1.46 21.68
CA ILE A 308 -6.42 1.11 21.92
C ILE A 308 -6.85 1.64 23.28
N ASP A 309 -6.09 1.35 24.33
CA ASP A 309 -6.41 1.82 25.69
C ASP A 309 -6.45 3.35 25.74
N MET A 310 -5.45 4.03 25.17
CA MET A 310 -5.42 5.49 25.09
C MET A 310 -6.65 6.06 24.39
N TYR A 311 -7.10 5.42 23.31
CA TYR A 311 -8.28 5.85 22.56
C TYR A 311 -9.57 5.62 23.36
N LEU A 312 -9.69 4.48 24.05
CA LEU A 312 -10.83 4.19 24.91
C LEU A 312 -10.91 5.18 26.08
N VAL A 313 -9.78 5.55 26.68
CA VAL A 313 -9.71 6.59 27.73
C VAL A 313 -10.16 7.96 27.20
N GLU A 314 -9.69 8.37 26.01
CA GLU A 314 -10.12 9.63 25.37
C GLU A 314 -11.62 9.64 25.09
N MET A 315 -12.17 8.51 24.61
CA MET A 315 -13.61 8.35 24.37
C MET A 315 -14.42 8.52 25.66
N LEU A 316 -14.02 7.86 26.75
CA LEU A 316 -14.67 8.00 28.06
C LEU A 316 -14.57 9.42 28.63
N ALA A 317 -13.43 10.10 28.41
CA ALA A 317 -13.24 11.48 28.85
C ALA A 317 -14.18 12.46 28.11
N GLN A 318 -14.36 12.30 26.80
CA GLN A 318 -15.27 13.14 26.01
C GLN A 318 -16.75 12.87 26.35
N GLU A 319 -17.12 11.61 26.59
CA GLU A 319 -18.45 11.25 27.08
C GLU A 319 -18.75 11.90 28.45
N ALA A 320 -17.80 11.85 29.38
CA ALA A 320 -17.93 12.49 30.70
C ALA A 320 -18.02 14.02 30.62
N ALA A 321 -17.37 14.63 29.61
CA ALA A 321 -17.47 16.07 29.33
C ALA A 321 -18.79 16.48 28.66
N GLY A 322 -19.66 15.52 28.30
CA GLY A 322 -20.93 15.78 27.64
C GLY A 322 -20.80 16.18 26.16
N GLU A 323 -19.69 15.83 25.50
CA GLU A 323 -19.51 16.09 24.07
C GLU A 323 -20.37 15.13 23.23
N THR A 324 -21.54 15.61 22.79
CA THR A 324 -22.51 14.82 22.01
C THR A 324 -22.12 14.62 20.54
N ASP A 325 -21.16 15.39 20.01
CA ASP A 325 -20.60 15.28 18.66
C ASP A 325 -19.12 14.86 18.71
N SER A 326 -18.79 13.95 19.63
CA SER A 326 -17.47 13.35 19.70
C SER A 326 -17.18 12.58 18.41
N SER A 327 -16.04 12.89 17.78
CA SER A 327 -15.55 12.11 16.65
C SER A 327 -14.95 10.76 17.06
N PHE A 328 -14.83 10.49 18.35
CA PHE A 328 -14.23 9.28 18.92
C PHE A 328 -15.33 8.26 19.20
N SER A 329 -15.24 7.12 18.53
CA SER A 329 -16.11 5.96 18.77
C SER A 329 -15.32 4.68 18.59
N GLU A 330 -15.78 3.61 19.23
CA GLU A 330 -15.21 2.27 19.10
C GLU A 330 -15.24 1.78 17.64
N ASP A 331 -16.30 2.11 16.89
CA ASP A 331 -16.39 1.80 15.47
C ASP A 331 -15.31 2.53 14.65
N TYR A 332 -14.99 3.78 14.99
CA TYR A 332 -13.89 4.49 14.32
C TYR A 332 -12.52 3.94 14.74
N LEU A 333 -12.36 3.54 16.01
CA LEU A 333 -11.15 2.89 16.53
C LEU A 333 -10.83 1.60 15.76
N PHE A 334 -11.84 0.78 15.48
CA PHE A 334 -11.70 -0.43 14.68
C PHE A 334 -11.02 -0.16 13.33
N TYR A 335 -11.44 0.87 12.60
CA TYR A 335 -10.82 1.23 11.33
C TYR A 335 -9.41 1.81 11.51
N ILE A 336 -9.16 2.57 12.58
CA ILE A 336 -7.83 3.09 12.90
C ILE A 336 -6.85 1.94 13.13
N ILE A 337 -7.17 0.97 13.99
CA ILE A 337 -6.24 -0.12 14.30
C ILE A 337 -6.03 -1.03 13.08
N GLY A 338 -7.05 -1.25 12.26
CA GLY A 338 -6.91 -1.97 11.00
C GLY A 338 -5.98 -1.25 10.03
N ASP A 339 -6.14 0.07 9.86
CA ASP A 339 -5.26 0.90 9.04
C ASP A 339 -3.81 0.84 9.53
N LEU A 340 -3.56 0.98 10.83
CA LEU A 340 -2.22 0.95 11.41
C LEU A 340 -1.56 -0.42 11.26
N PHE A 341 -2.28 -1.48 11.59
CA PHE A 341 -1.77 -2.84 11.55
C PHE A 341 -1.43 -3.26 10.11
N ILE A 342 -2.36 -3.10 9.16
CA ILE A 342 -2.11 -3.44 7.75
C ILE A 342 -0.98 -2.58 7.17
N ALA A 343 -1.01 -1.26 7.37
CA ALA A 343 -0.01 -0.38 6.77
C ALA A 343 1.39 -0.59 7.36
N GLY A 344 1.51 -0.76 8.67
CA GLY A 344 2.79 -0.99 9.34
C GLY A 344 3.41 -2.34 8.98
N THR A 345 2.59 -3.38 8.87
CA THR A 345 3.03 -4.73 8.52
C THR A 345 3.47 -4.84 7.07
N ASP A 346 2.57 -4.58 6.11
CA ASP A 346 2.81 -4.98 4.72
C ASP A 346 3.88 -4.12 4.04
N THR A 347 3.88 -2.80 4.31
CA THR A 347 4.82 -1.88 3.67
C THR A 347 6.26 -2.09 4.15
N THR A 348 6.47 -2.24 5.46
CA THR A 348 7.80 -2.47 6.02
C THR A 348 8.33 -3.85 5.63
N THR A 349 7.50 -4.90 5.72
CA THR A 349 7.85 -6.26 5.30
C THR A 349 8.34 -6.29 3.86
N ASN A 350 7.53 -5.77 2.92
CA ASN A 350 7.88 -5.77 1.50
C ASN A 350 9.16 -4.97 1.23
N THR A 351 9.37 -3.86 1.94
CA THR A 351 10.60 -3.07 1.79
C THR A 351 11.82 -3.82 2.28
N VAL A 352 11.78 -4.50 3.45
CA VAL A 352 12.88 -5.34 3.94
C VAL A 352 13.15 -6.49 2.96
N LEU A 353 12.11 -7.17 2.47
CA LEU A 353 12.26 -8.24 1.48
C LEU A 353 12.88 -7.74 0.17
N TRP A 354 12.54 -6.53 -0.29
CA TRP A 354 13.25 -5.92 -1.41
C TRP A 354 14.71 -5.66 -1.07
N MET A 355 15.01 -5.12 0.11
CA MET A 355 16.39 -4.86 0.53
C MET A 355 17.23 -6.12 0.53
N MET A 356 16.71 -7.22 1.09
CA MET A 356 17.39 -8.52 1.06
C MET A 356 17.59 -9.04 -0.37
N LEU A 357 16.59 -8.90 -1.23
CA LEU A 357 16.71 -9.29 -2.63
C LEU A 357 17.79 -8.49 -3.37
N TYR A 358 17.84 -7.16 -3.21
CA TYR A 358 18.87 -6.34 -3.82
C TYR A 358 20.27 -6.70 -3.30
N MET A 359 20.43 -7.05 -2.02
CA MET A 359 21.74 -7.48 -1.50
C MET A 359 22.21 -8.80 -2.08
N VAL A 360 21.26 -9.69 -2.40
CA VAL A 360 21.55 -10.97 -3.02
C VAL A 360 21.88 -10.83 -4.51
N VAL A 361 21.22 -9.89 -5.21
CA VAL A 361 21.48 -9.60 -6.63
C VAL A 361 22.75 -8.78 -6.83
N TYR A 362 23.11 -7.93 -5.87
CA TYR A 362 24.30 -7.06 -5.90
C TYR A 362 25.28 -7.42 -4.76
N PRO A 363 26.01 -8.54 -4.85
CA PRO A 363 26.88 -9.01 -3.77
C PRO A 363 27.99 -8.01 -3.41
N ASP A 364 28.53 -7.27 -4.37
CA ASP A 364 29.56 -6.23 -4.10
C ASP A 364 29.02 -5.10 -3.20
N ILE A 365 27.74 -4.75 -3.37
CA ILE A 365 27.07 -3.76 -2.51
C ILE A 365 26.83 -4.34 -1.11
N GLN A 366 26.42 -5.62 -1.03
CA GLN A 366 26.27 -6.31 0.25
C GLN A 366 27.59 -6.33 1.04
N GLU A 367 28.69 -6.70 0.39
CA GLU A 367 30.03 -6.73 1.01
C GLU A 367 30.46 -5.34 1.48
N ARG A 368 30.18 -4.29 0.71
CA ARG A 368 30.51 -2.91 1.09
C ARG A 368 29.66 -2.41 2.27
N VAL A 369 28.37 -2.76 2.34
CA VAL A 369 27.52 -2.47 3.51
C VAL A 369 28.04 -3.23 4.74
N GLN A 370 28.37 -4.51 4.58
CA GLN A 370 28.92 -5.34 5.65
C GLN A 370 30.24 -4.78 6.19
N ALA A 371 31.15 -4.36 5.31
CA ALA A 371 32.42 -3.74 5.71
C ALA A 371 32.23 -2.43 6.49
N GLU A 372 31.25 -1.60 6.10
CA GLU A 372 30.91 -0.37 6.84
C GLU A 372 30.36 -0.69 8.24
N ILE A 373 29.45 -1.67 8.34
CA ILE A 373 28.89 -2.13 9.61
C ILE A 373 30.00 -2.68 10.53
N ASP A 374 30.89 -3.52 10.00
CA ASP A 374 31.99 -4.10 10.77
C ASP A 374 32.94 -3.02 11.30
N ALA A 375 33.22 -1.99 10.50
CA ALA A 375 34.13 -0.90 10.88
C ALA A 375 33.56 0.02 11.97
N VAL A 376 32.23 0.23 11.99
CA VAL A 376 31.58 1.21 12.88
C VAL A 376 30.94 0.55 14.10
N VAL A 377 30.27 -0.58 13.90
CA VAL A 377 29.54 -1.30 14.96
C VAL A 377 30.41 -2.40 15.56
N GLY A 378 31.17 -3.10 14.73
CA GLY A 378 31.93 -4.28 15.13
C GLY A 378 31.05 -5.52 15.40
N PRO A 379 31.67 -6.65 15.80
CA PRO A 379 30.95 -7.90 16.07
C PRO A 379 30.38 -7.97 17.50
N ASP A 380 30.92 -7.18 18.45
CA ASP A 380 30.67 -7.36 19.89
C ASP A 380 29.36 -6.76 20.40
N ARG A 381 28.65 -5.99 19.58
CA ARG A 381 27.36 -5.38 19.94
C ARG A 381 26.39 -5.39 18.78
N VAL A 382 25.11 -5.34 19.10
CA VAL A 382 24.05 -5.20 18.09
C VAL A 382 24.01 -3.76 17.53
N PRO A 383 23.58 -3.56 16.28
CA PRO A 383 23.41 -2.24 15.70
C PRO A 383 22.31 -1.47 16.43
N SER A 384 22.52 -0.16 16.58
CA SER A 384 21.61 0.76 17.25
C SER A 384 21.19 1.88 16.30
N LEU A 385 20.04 2.53 16.55
CA LEU A 385 19.63 3.71 15.79
C LEU A 385 20.63 4.87 15.93
N THR A 386 21.43 4.86 16.99
CA THR A 386 22.50 5.84 17.20
C THR A 386 23.65 5.69 16.19
N ASP A 387 23.82 4.51 15.58
CA ASP A 387 24.84 4.25 14.56
C ASP A 387 24.48 4.84 13.20
N LYS A 388 23.21 5.19 12.99
CA LYS A 388 22.67 5.59 11.70
C LYS A 388 23.45 6.74 11.04
N GLY A 389 23.84 7.75 11.81
CA GLY A 389 24.62 8.89 11.30
C GLY A 389 26.05 8.53 10.87
N SER A 390 26.56 7.37 11.31
CA SER A 390 27.91 6.87 11.02
C SER A 390 27.93 5.76 9.96
N LEU A 391 26.78 5.38 9.41
CA LEU A 391 26.64 4.36 8.36
C LEU A 391 26.06 4.97 7.06
N PRO A 392 26.73 5.98 6.45
CA PRO A 392 26.18 6.70 5.31
C PRO A 392 25.97 5.81 4.07
N PHE A 393 26.87 4.87 3.77
CA PHE A 393 26.70 3.98 2.61
C PHE A 393 25.54 2.99 2.82
N THR A 394 25.35 2.52 4.05
CA THR A 394 24.20 1.70 4.44
C THR A 394 22.90 2.48 4.30
N GLU A 395 22.82 3.71 4.81
CA GLU A 395 21.61 4.54 4.67
C GLU A 395 21.33 4.87 3.20
N ALA A 396 22.36 5.19 2.42
CA ALA A 396 22.27 5.40 0.98
C ALA A 396 21.74 4.17 0.24
N THR A 397 22.16 2.97 0.65
CA THR A 397 21.69 1.70 0.08
C THR A 397 20.20 1.46 0.38
N ILE A 398 19.77 1.68 1.63
CA ILE A 398 18.35 1.59 2.00
C ILE A 398 17.51 2.57 1.16
N MET A 399 17.97 3.81 1.04
CA MET A 399 17.29 4.85 0.25
C MET A 399 17.20 4.48 -1.23
N GLU A 400 18.26 3.91 -1.80
CA GLU A 400 18.25 3.48 -3.20
C GLU A 400 17.31 2.30 -3.45
N VAL A 401 17.24 1.33 -2.54
CA VAL A 401 16.22 0.27 -2.65
C VAL A 401 14.81 0.87 -2.59
N GLN A 402 14.54 1.78 -1.65
CA GLN A 402 13.25 2.45 -1.55
C GLN A 402 12.89 3.25 -2.81
N ARG A 403 13.87 3.91 -3.45
CA ARG A 403 13.68 4.63 -4.71
C ARG A 403 13.36 3.67 -5.85
N MET A 404 14.07 2.55 -5.93
CA MET A 404 13.89 1.58 -7.01
C MET A 404 12.57 0.86 -6.93
N THR A 405 12.13 0.49 -5.73
CA THR A 405 10.96 -0.37 -5.57
C THR A 405 9.70 0.40 -5.24
N VAL A 406 9.81 1.54 -4.54
CA VAL A 406 8.70 2.41 -4.10
C VAL A 406 7.50 1.58 -3.65
N VAL A 407 7.51 1.11 -2.40
CA VAL A 407 6.57 0.09 -1.93
C VAL A 407 5.08 0.42 -2.17
N VAL A 408 4.69 1.69 -2.27
CA VAL A 408 3.36 2.13 -2.74
C VAL A 408 3.52 2.96 -4.03
N PRO A 409 3.71 2.32 -5.20
CA PRO A 409 4.21 3.01 -6.40
C PRO A 409 3.23 4.05 -6.98
N LEU A 410 1.92 3.90 -6.76
CA LEU A 410 0.88 4.82 -7.24
C LEU A 410 0.28 5.68 -6.12
N ALA A 411 0.94 5.74 -4.96
CA ALA A 411 0.40 6.29 -3.73
C ALA A 411 -1.01 5.73 -3.37
N ILE A 412 -1.63 6.28 -2.34
CA ILE A 412 -3.05 6.05 -2.08
C ILE A 412 -3.85 7.10 -2.85
N PRO A 413 -4.91 6.75 -3.60
CA PRO A 413 -5.69 7.70 -4.39
C PRO A 413 -6.13 8.93 -3.59
N HIS A 414 -5.94 10.09 -4.19
CA HIS A 414 -6.39 11.39 -3.70
C HIS A 414 -7.67 11.82 -4.44
N MET A 415 -8.31 12.89 -3.99
CA MET A 415 -9.46 13.48 -4.65
C MET A 415 -9.36 15.01 -4.63
N ALA A 416 -9.74 15.65 -5.73
CA ALA A 416 -9.94 17.09 -5.78
C ALA A 416 -11.21 17.47 -4.97
N SER A 417 -11.05 18.22 -3.88
CA SER A 417 -12.15 18.65 -3.01
C SER A 417 -13.05 19.73 -3.64
N GLU A 418 -12.52 20.44 -4.65
CA GLU A 418 -13.19 21.46 -5.44
C GLU A 418 -12.72 21.44 -6.90
N THR A 419 -13.46 22.11 -7.78
CA THR A 419 -13.04 22.30 -9.17
C THR A 419 -11.94 23.35 -9.21
N THR A 420 -10.79 23.03 -9.81
CA THR A 420 -9.62 23.92 -9.90
C THR A 420 -8.98 23.89 -11.27
N GLU A 421 -8.34 24.99 -11.66
CA GLU A 421 -7.35 24.98 -12.74
C GLU A 421 -6.01 24.47 -12.20
N PHE A 422 -5.44 23.46 -12.86
CA PHE A 422 -4.15 22.88 -12.50
C PHE A 422 -3.30 22.70 -13.76
N ARG A 423 -2.21 23.48 -13.86
CA ARG A 423 -1.25 23.43 -14.98
C ARG A 423 -1.91 23.49 -16.38
N GLY A 424 -2.92 24.36 -16.52
CA GLY A 424 -3.62 24.62 -17.77
C GLY A 424 -4.81 23.71 -18.06
N TYR A 425 -5.13 22.78 -17.15
CA TYR A 425 -6.31 21.91 -17.24
C TYR A 425 -7.31 22.20 -16.14
N THR A 426 -8.59 22.04 -16.47
CA THR A 426 -9.67 22.04 -15.50
C THR A 426 -9.73 20.67 -14.82
N ILE A 427 -9.60 20.63 -13.49
CA ILE A 427 -9.76 19.42 -12.68
C ILE A 427 -11.07 19.55 -11.89
N PRO A 428 -12.14 18.86 -12.30
CA PRO A 428 -13.44 18.92 -11.63
C PRO A 428 -13.39 18.40 -10.19
N LYS A 429 -14.24 18.96 -9.32
CA LYS A 429 -14.49 18.40 -7.99
C LYS A 429 -14.85 16.92 -8.06
N GLY A 430 -14.32 16.12 -7.13
CA GLY A 430 -14.58 14.69 -7.06
C GLY A 430 -13.73 13.85 -8.01
N THR A 431 -12.85 14.47 -8.80
CA THR A 431 -11.89 13.76 -9.64
C THR A 431 -10.90 12.99 -8.78
N VAL A 432 -10.70 11.70 -9.09
CA VAL A 432 -9.66 10.87 -8.44
C VAL A 432 -8.30 11.32 -8.96
N ILE A 433 -7.37 11.56 -8.06
CA ILE A 433 -5.99 11.92 -8.39
C ILE A 433 -5.08 10.76 -8.00
N ILE A 434 -4.25 10.30 -8.93
CA ILE A 434 -3.25 9.25 -8.72
C ILE A 434 -1.86 9.88 -8.84
N PRO A 435 -1.20 10.19 -7.71
CA PRO A 435 0.22 10.57 -7.71
C PRO A 435 1.08 9.35 -8.03
N ASN A 436 1.75 9.36 -9.18
CA ASN A 436 2.59 8.27 -9.61
C ASN A 436 4.00 8.40 -9.02
N LEU A 437 4.21 7.89 -7.80
CA LEU A 437 5.52 7.92 -7.13
C LEU A 437 6.57 7.10 -7.89
N TRP A 438 6.17 6.01 -8.55
CA TRP A 438 7.07 5.25 -9.43
C TRP A 438 7.69 6.13 -10.52
N SER A 439 6.90 7.02 -11.13
CA SER A 439 7.42 7.99 -12.09
C SER A 439 8.30 9.06 -11.44
N VAL A 440 7.99 9.52 -10.22
CA VAL A 440 8.80 10.52 -9.49
C VAL A 440 10.19 10.00 -9.22
N HIS A 441 10.29 8.75 -8.78
CA HIS A 441 11.56 8.11 -8.44
C HIS A 441 12.33 7.63 -9.68
N ARG A 442 11.78 7.78 -10.88
CA ARG A 442 12.41 7.47 -12.18
C ARG A 442 12.42 8.64 -13.16
N ASP A 443 12.15 9.83 -12.66
CA ASP A 443 12.09 11.04 -13.49
C ASP A 443 13.52 11.44 -13.92
N PRO A 444 13.87 11.32 -15.21
CA PRO A 444 15.22 11.59 -15.70
C PRO A 444 15.62 13.07 -15.57
N THR A 445 14.67 13.95 -15.26
CA THR A 445 14.98 15.37 -15.02
C THR A 445 15.57 15.63 -13.63
N VAL A 446 15.42 14.69 -12.70
CA VAL A 446 15.91 14.81 -11.31
C VAL A 446 16.72 13.60 -10.83
N TRP A 447 16.74 12.49 -11.60
CA TRP A 447 17.56 11.30 -11.34
C TRP A 447 18.43 10.98 -12.55
N GLU A 448 19.74 10.95 -12.34
CA GLU A 448 20.72 10.45 -13.31
C GLU A 448 20.65 8.93 -13.40
N GLU A 449 20.63 8.37 -14.61
CA GLU A 449 20.46 6.92 -14.87
C GLU A 449 19.38 6.31 -13.95
N PRO A 450 18.11 6.72 -14.11
CA PRO A 450 17.05 6.46 -13.14
C PRO A 450 16.73 4.97 -12.95
N ASP A 451 17.04 4.12 -13.93
CA ASP A 451 16.76 2.69 -13.86
C ASP A 451 17.93 1.87 -13.28
N ASP A 452 19.08 2.50 -13.04
CA ASP A 452 20.26 1.85 -12.47
C ASP A 452 20.23 1.90 -10.94
N PHE A 453 20.50 0.75 -10.31
CA PHE A 453 20.69 0.64 -8.87
C PHE A 453 22.08 1.14 -8.48
N ASN A 454 22.15 2.33 -7.91
CA ASN A 454 23.41 2.95 -7.49
C ASN A 454 23.25 3.69 -6.16
N PRO A 455 23.61 3.06 -5.01
CA PRO A 455 23.57 3.72 -3.71
C PRO A 455 24.37 5.03 -3.64
N SER A 456 25.47 5.13 -4.39
CA SER A 456 26.36 6.30 -4.34
C SER A 456 25.67 7.59 -4.80
N ARG A 457 24.50 7.53 -5.46
CA ARG A 457 23.71 8.72 -5.81
C ARG A 457 23.19 9.50 -4.60
N PHE A 458 23.15 8.86 -3.44
CA PHE A 458 22.79 9.45 -2.15
C PHE A 458 24.01 9.81 -1.32
N LEU A 459 25.21 9.88 -1.90
CA LEU A 459 26.43 10.30 -1.24
C LEU A 459 27.05 11.51 -1.94
N ASP A 460 27.66 12.41 -1.17
CA ASP A 460 28.49 13.48 -1.69
C ASP A 460 29.93 13.00 -1.97
N ASP A 461 30.76 13.88 -2.52
CA ASP A 461 32.16 13.58 -2.84
C ASP A 461 33.01 13.22 -1.59
N GLN A 462 32.52 13.55 -0.39
CA GLN A 462 33.15 13.24 0.89
C GLN A 462 32.58 11.96 1.52
N GLY A 463 31.59 11.32 0.89
CA GLY A 463 30.93 10.12 1.40
C GLY A 463 29.85 10.38 2.45
N ASN A 464 29.42 11.63 2.66
CA ASN A 464 28.29 11.93 3.54
C ASN A 464 26.95 11.73 2.81
N LEU A 465 25.92 11.43 3.57
CA LEU A 465 24.57 11.21 3.04
C LEU A 465 23.94 12.48 2.48
N LEU A 466 23.56 12.44 1.20
CA LEU A 466 22.78 13.47 0.51
C LEU A 466 21.28 13.20 0.62
N ARG A 467 20.54 14.15 1.19
CA ARG A 467 19.08 14.12 1.22
C ARG A 467 18.52 14.91 0.04
N LYS A 468 17.90 14.21 -0.91
CA LYS A 468 17.27 14.82 -2.09
C LYS A 468 15.79 15.10 -1.83
N GLU A 469 15.31 16.30 -2.15
CA GLU A 469 13.89 16.66 -1.98
C GLU A 469 12.93 15.84 -2.86
N CYS A 470 13.42 15.32 -3.99
CA CYS A 470 12.68 14.42 -4.88
C CYS A 470 12.56 12.99 -4.36
N PHE A 471 13.25 12.64 -3.27
CA PHE A 471 13.14 11.34 -2.64
C PHE A 471 11.95 11.28 -1.68
N ILE A 472 10.79 10.88 -2.21
CA ILE A 472 9.51 10.89 -1.46
C ILE A 472 8.81 9.51 -1.37
N PRO A 473 9.49 8.44 -0.93
CA PRO A 473 8.89 7.09 -0.88
C PRO A 473 7.69 6.99 0.09
N PHE A 474 7.57 7.93 1.02
CA PHE A 474 6.48 8.03 1.99
C PHE A 474 5.37 9.02 1.58
N GLY A 475 5.42 9.53 0.34
CA GLY A 475 4.59 10.64 -0.11
C GLY A 475 4.99 11.97 0.54
N ILE A 476 4.16 13.00 0.33
CA ILE A 476 4.38 14.38 0.82
C ILE A 476 3.06 15.06 1.15
N GLY A 477 3.14 16.26 1.74
CA GLY A 477 1.98 17.10 2.04
C GLY A 477 1.16 16.58 3.22
N ARG A 478 -0.13 16.93 3.25
CA ARG A 478 -1.00 16.64 4.42
C ARG A 478 -1.19 15.16 4.68
N ARG A 479 -1.08 14.33 3.63
CA ARG A 479 -1.25 12.87 3.68
C ARG A 479 0.07 12.10 3.74
N VAL A 480 1.20 12.77 4.04
CA VAL A 480 2.50 12.10 4.26
C VAL A 480 2.35 10.91 5.22
N CYS A 481 3.09 9.83 5.01
CA CYS A 481 2.99 8.63 5.83
C CYS A 481 3.08 8.95 7.32
N MET A 482 2.11 8.49 8.11
CA MET A 482 2.11 8.71 9.56
C MET A 482 3.16 7.85 10.28
N GLY A 483 3.50 6.69 9.70
CA GLY A 483 4.47 5.74 10.23
C GLY A 483 5.89 5.93 9.69
N GLU A 484 6.20 7.02 8.96
CA GLU A 484 7.51 7.23 8.31
C GLU A 484 8.70 7.01 9.25
N GLN A 485 8.63 7.58 10.45
CA GLN A 485 9.74 7.47 11.42
C GLN A 485 9.88 6.05 11.97
N LEU A 486 8.76 5.36 12.20
CA LEU A 486 8.76 3.97 12.63
C LEU A 486 9.37 3.07 11.54
N ALA A 487 8.89 3.19 10.31
CA ALA A 487 9.41 2.44 9.17
C ALA A 487 10.92 2.68 9.00
N LYS A 488 11.40 3.93 9.04
CA LYS A 488 12.85 4.21 8.93
C LYS A 488 13.69 3.55 10.03
N MET A 489 13.15 3.42 11.25
CA MET A 489 13.82 2.73 12.35
C MET A 489 13.87 1.22 12.10
N GLU A 490 12.73 0.62 11.76
CA GLU A 490 12.62 -0.82 11.49
C GLU A 490 13.49 -1.21 10.29
N LEU A 491 13.40 -0.49 9.16
CA LEU A 491 14.19 -0.79 7.97
C LEU A 491 15.69 -0.73 8.26
N PHE A 492 16.14 0.29 8.99
CA PHE A 492 17.55 0.43 9.33
C PHE A 492 18.02 -0.71 10.25
N LEU A 493 17.34 -0.93 11.38
CA LEU A 493 17.73 -1.95 12.35
C LEU A 493 17.64 -3.37 11.78
N MET A 494 16.60 -3.66 10.99
CA MET A 494 16.43 -4.96 10.34
C MET A 494 17.57 -5.22 9.37
N PHE A 495 17.88 -4.25 8.52
CA PHE A 495 18.92 -4.38 7.51
C PHE A 495 20.31 -4.53 8.11
N THR A 496 20.69 -3.62 9.01
CA THR A 496 22.02 -3.66 9.62
C THR A 496 22.18 -4.92 10.47
N SER A 497 21.16 -5.31 11.24
CA SER A 497 21.24 -6.49 12.09
C SER A 497 21.34 -7.79 11.29
N LEU A 498 20.61 -7.92 10.19
CA LEU A 498 20.67 -9.08 9.32
C LEU A 498 22.01 -9.15 8.58
N LEU A 499 22.48 -8.03 8.00
CA LEU A 499 23.75 -8.01 7.28
C LEU A 499 24.97 -8.09 8.21
N GLN A 500 24.88 -7.63 9.45
CA GLN A 500 25.91 -7.87 10.47
C GLN A 500 26.04 -9.38 10.73
N ALA A 501 24.91 -10.07 10.94
CA ALA A 501 24.91 -11.47 11.36
C ALA A 501 25.08 -12.47 10.22
N PHE A 502 24.70 -12.13 8.98
CA PHE A 502 24.65 -13.08 7.88
C PHE A 502 25.10 -12.49 6.54
N SER A 503 25.61 -13.37 5.68
CA SER A 503 25.72 -13.15 4.24
C SER A 503 24.63 -13.94 3.52
N PHE A 504 23.99 -13.30 2.55
CA PHE A 504 22.88 -13.86 1.78
C PHE A 504 23.28 -14.05 0.33
N ARG A 505 22.93 -15.21 -0.25
CA ARG A 505 23.20 -15.54 -1.66
C ARG A 505 22.00 -16.23 -2.30
N LEU A 506 21.94 -16.23 -3.63
CA LEU A 506 20.98 -17.08 -4.34
C LEU A 506 21.39 -18.56 -4.21
N PRO A 507 20.43 -19.48 -4.16
CA PRO A 507 20.71 -20.90 -4.35
C PRO A 507 21.43 -21.16 -5.67
N GLU A 508 22.40 -22.07 -5.68
CA GLU A 508 23.19 -22.38 -6.88
C GLU A 508 22.32 -23.00 -7.97
N GLY A 509 22.58 -22.61 -9.23
CA GLY A 509 21.86 -23.15 -10.40
C GLY A 509 20.45 -22.58 -10.62
N LEU A 510 19.96 -21.68 -9.75
CA LEU A 510 18.71 -20.95 -9.97
C LEU A 510 18.97 -19.61 -10.67
N ALA A 511 18.05 -19.24 -11.56
CA ALA A 511 18.06 -17.89 -12.14
C ALA A 511 17.72 -16.85 -11.07
N PRO A 512 18.27 -15.63 -11.13
CA PRO A 512 17.85 -14.54 -10.27
C PRO A 512 16.33 -14.34 -10.31
N PRO A 513 15.68 -14.10 -9.16
CA PRO A 513 14.23 -13.94 -9.14
C PRO A 513 13.81 -12.68 -9.90
N PRO A 514 12.59 -12.65 -10.46
CA PRO A 514 12.14 -11.51 -11.25
C PRO A 514 12.07 -10.19 -10.46
N MET A 515 12.69 -9.14 -10.98
CA MET A 515 12.74 -7.81 -10.33
C MET A 515 11.50 -6.92 -10.58
N HIS A 516 10.52 -7.39 -11.35
CA HIS A 516 9.31 -6.63 -11.69
C HIS A 516 8.29 -6.50 -10.54
N GLY A 517 8.44 -7.30 -9.49
CA GLY A 517 7.53 -7.35 -8.34
C GLY A 517 6.12 -7.86 -8.65
N ARG A 518 5.41 -8.24 -7.60
CA ARG A 518 3.97 -8.54 -7.62
C ARG A 518 3.23 -7.29 -7.19
N PHE A 519 2.54 -6.65 -8.14
CA PHE A 519 1.78 -5.45 -7.88
C PHE A 519 0.45 -5.77 -7.21
N GLY A 520 0.21 -5.13 -6.07
CA GLY A 520 -1.08 -4.97 -5.41
C GLY A 520 -1.31 -3.49 -5.08
N LEU A 521 -1.90 -3.18 -3.93
CA LEU A 521 -1.80 -1.82 -3.37
C LEU A 521 -0.33 -1.46 -3.06
N THR A 522 0.44 -2.45 -2.63
CA THR A 522 1.88 -2.39 -2.43
C THR A 522 2.62 -3.19 -3.50
N LEU A 523 3.91 -2.93 -3.69
CA LEU A 523 4.78 -3.72 -4.57
C LEU A 523 5.60 -4.70 -3.74
N ALA A 524 5.20 -5.97 -3.75
CA ALA A 524 5.96 -7.05 -3.11
C ALA A 524 7.00 -7.63 -4.09
N PRO A 525 8.13 -8.18 -3.62
CA PRO A 525 8.96 -9.02 -4.48
C PRO A 525 8.21 -10.29 -4.89
N CYS A 526 8.62 -10.90 -6.01
CA CYS A 526 8.22 -12.28 -6.32
C CYS A 526 8.84 -13.21 -5.28
N SER A 527 8.17 -14.30 -4.91
CA SER A 527 8.72 -15.26 -3.95
C SER A 527 10.11 -15.74 -4.36
N TYR A 528 11.03 -15.74 -3.41
CA TYR A 528 12.40 -16.16 -3.59
C TYR A 528 12.92 -16.80 -2.30
N THR A 529 13.88 -17.72 -2.43
CA THR A 529 14.62 -18.28 -1.31
C THR A 529 16.07 -17.80 -1.37
N VAL A 530 16.74 -17.79 -0.22
CA VAL A 530 18.13 -17.37 -0.10
C VAL A 530 18.95 -18.36 0.72
N ILE A 531 20.19 -18.57 0.31
CA ILE A 531 21.19 -19.23 1.14
C ILE A 531 21.64 -18.22 2.19
N VAL A 532 21.48 -18.60 3.45
CA VAL A 532 21.92 -17.81 4.61
C VAL A 532 23.23 -18.39 5.10
N ARG A 533 24.24 -17.55 5.32
CA ARG A 533 25.52 -17.97 5.91
C ARG A 533 25.87 -17.08 7.09
N PRO A 534 26.05 -17.63 8.30
CA PRO A 534 26.46 -16.85 9.46
C PRO A 534 27.80 -16.13 9.21
N ARG A 535 27.87 -14.88 9.63
CA ARG A 535 29.10 -14.10 9.73
C ARG A 535 29.66 -14.23 11.15
N ARG A 536 30.95 -13.93 11.30
CA ARG A 536 31.68 -14.08 12.56
C ARG A 536 31.37 -12.97 13.55
#